data_AF-A0A932U4E7-F1
#
_entry.id   AF-A0A932U4E7-F1
#
_cell.length_a   1.000
_cell.length_b   1.000
_cell.length_c   1.000
_cell.angle_alpha   90.00
_cell.angle_beta   90.00
_cell.angle_gamma   90.00
#
_symmetry.space_group_name_H-M   'P 1'
#
loop_
_entity.id
_entity.type
_entity.pdbx_description
1 polymer ?
#
loop_
_entity_poly.entity_id
_entity_poly.type
_entity_poly.pdbx_seq_one_letter_code
_entity_poly.pdbx_strand_id
1 'polypeptide(L)'
;MSENPVAEIEMTALPVPVDAEVRYRMDVSFRVAITPIVARQNANVYLLMNVGNMLSAGEPVLSLRNRPYWKVPIYCAFPEFKRREKIGELAVDMNSGAILLEQSFPSSPQEIERHAEIAYDALTASSAGA
;
A
#
# COMPACT_ATOMS: atom_id res chain seq x y z
N MET A 1 1.64 -5.54 -25.59
CA MET A 1 2.10 -5.41 -24.19
C MET A 1 3.25 -4.41 -24.21
N SER A 2 2.99 -3.15 -23.86
CA SER A 2 4.06 -2.15 -23.73
C SER A 2 4.51 -2.15 -22.27
N GLU A 3 5.78 -2.52 -22.06
CA GLU A 3 6.48 -2.28 -20.81
C GLU A 3 6.53 -0.77 -20.58
N ASN A 4 5.85 -0.30 -19.53
CA ASN A 4 5.95 1.09 -19.11
C ASN A 4 7.17 1.21 -18.19
N PRO A 5 8.19 2.03 -18.53
CA PRO A 5 9.41 2.10 -17.75
C PRO A 5 9.12 2.61 -16.34
N VAL A 6 9.73 1.94 -15.36
CA VAL A 6 9.87 2.50 -14.02
C VAL A 6 10.70 3.75 -14.16
N ALA A 7 10.22 4.88 -13.63
CA ALA A 7 11.10 6.02 -13.40
C ALA A 7 11.99 5.69 -12.19
N GLU A 8 12.76 4.61 -12.31
CA GLU A 8 13.91 4.34 -11.47
C GLU A 8 15.05 5.07 -12.17
N ILE A 9 15.36 6.25 -11.66
CA ILE A 9 16.44 7.07 -12.22
C ILE A 9 17.73 6.52 -11.62
N GLU A 10 18.23 5.43 -12.21
CA GLU A 10 19.58 4.97 -11.95
C GLU A 10 20.54 5.87 -12.71
N MET A 11 21.33 6.65 -11.98
CA MET A 11 22.44 7.39 -12.56
C MET A 11 23.70 6.54 -12.43
N THR A 12 24.38 6.30 -13.55
CA THR A 12 25.73 5.75 -13.54
C THR A 12 26.59 6.57 -12.58
N ALA A 13 27.33 5.90 -11.71
CA ALA A 13 28.24 6.56 -10.79
C ALA A 13 29.20 7.47 -11.57
N LEU A 14 28.99 8.77 -11.44
CA LEU A 14 29.95 9.76 -11.94
C LEU A 14 31.18 9.69 -11.02
N PRO A 15 32.40 9.98 -11.53
CA PRO A 15 33.56 10.21 -10.67
C PRO A 15 33.34 11.51 -9.90
N VAL A 16 32.57 11.42 -8.81
CA VAL A 16 32.19 12.54 -7.96
C VAL A 16 33.29 12.70 -6.89
N PRO A 17 33.88 13.90 -6.73
CA PRO A 17 34.79 14.17 -5.63
C PRO A 17 34.12 13.87 -4.28
N VAL A 18 34.92 13.47 -3.29
CA VAL A 18 34.48 13.53 -1.89
C VAL A 18 34.07 14.99 -1.64
N ASP A 19 32.78 15.21 -1.32
CA ASP A 19 32.12 16.51 -1.06
C ASP A 19 31.39 17.25 -2.22
N ALA A 20 30.98 16.57 -3.30
CA ALA A 20 30.15 17.25 -4.31
C ALA A 20 28.71 17.53 -3.85
N GLU A 21 28.19 18.73 -4.19
CA GLU A 21 26.77 19.06 -4.04
C GLU A 21 25.96 18.43 -5.18
N VAL A 22 24.98 17.59 -4.82
CA VAL A 22 24.00 17.05 -5.77
C VAL A 22 22.67 17.76 -5.58
N ARG A 23 22.22 18.46 -6.62
CA ARG A 23 20.90 19.12 -6.64
C ARG A 23 19.96 18.36 -7.57
N TYR A 24 18.89 17.81 -6.99
CA TYR A 24 17.83 17.12 -7.73
C TYR A 24 16.51 17.89 -7.61
N ARG A 25 15.81 18.08 -8.74
CA ARG A 25 14.47 18.68 -8.80
C ARG A 25 13.58 17.76 -9.64
N MET A 26 12.42 17.42 -9.10
CA MET A 26 11.38 16.68 -9.81
C MET A 26 10.13 17.55 -9.94
N ASP A 27 9.60 17.65 -11.16
CA ASP A 27 8.34 18.30 -11.47
C ASP A 27 7.40 17.24 -12.03
N VAL A 28 6.34 16.92 -11.28
CA VAL A 28 5.41 15.85 -11.61
C VAL A 28 4.02 16.43 -11.78
N SER A 29 3.40 16.18 -12.94
CA SER A 29 2.05 16.66 -13.27
C SER A 29 1.19 15.50 -13.76
N PHE A 30 0.06 15.28 -13.11
CA PHE A 30 -0.95 14.32 -13.51
C PHE A 30 -2.33 14.81 -13.07
N ARG A 31 -3.37 14.28 -13.72
CA ARG A 31 -4.75 14.51 -13.30
C ARG A 31 -5.15 13.50 -12.23
N VAL A 32 -5.94 13.96 -11.27
CA VAL A 32 -6.48 13.14 -10.18
C VAL A 32 -8.00 13.16 -10.29
N ALA A 33 -8.61 12.02 -10.61
CA ALA A 33 -10.06 11.89 -10.60
C ALA A 33 -10.58 11.33 -9.27
N ILE A 34 -9.81 10.42 -8.67
CA ILE A 34 -10.11 9.79 -7.40
C ILE A 34 -9.33 10.49 -6.30
N THR A 35 -10.04 11.06 -5.33
CA THR A 35 -9.41 11.68 -4.16
C THR A 35 -8.96 10.61 -3.17
N PRO A 36 -8.06 10.93 -2.21
CA PRO A 36 -7.69 10.00 -1.14
C PRO A 36 -8.91 9.44 -0.40
N ILE A 37 -9.90 10.30 -0.10
CA ILE A 37 -11.10 9.89 0.64
C ILE A 37 -11.88 8.82 -0.13
N VAL A 38 -12.07 9.01 -1.44
CA VAL A 38 -12.76 8.05 -2.31
C VAL A 38 -11.95 6.77 -2.46
N ALA A 39 -10.61 6.86 -2.60
CA ALA A 39 -9.75 5.68 -2.65
C ALA A 39 -9.86 4.82 -1.38
N ARG A 40 -9.90 5.46 -0.20
CA ARG A 40 -10.11 4.77 1.08
C ARG A 40 -11.49 4.12 1.16
N GLN A 41 -12.53 4.77 0.64
CA GLN A 41 -13.87 4.19 0.58
C GLN A 41 -13.90 2.95 -0.33
N ASN A 42 -13.31 3.03 -1.53
CA ASN A 42 -13.23 1.90 -2.45
C ASN A 42 -12.45 0.73 -1.85
N ALA A 43 -11.33 1.00 -1.18
CA ALA A 43 -10.55 -0.01 -0.45
C ALA A 43 -11.38 -0.67 0.67
N ASN A 44 -12.12 0.11 1.46
CA ASN A 44 -13.02 -0.43 2.49
C ASN A 44 -14.11 -1.33 1.90
N VAL A 45 -14.75 -0.90 0.82
CA VAL A 45 -15.78 -1.71 0.12
C VAL A 45 -15.16 -3.01 -0.39
N TYR A 46 -13.98 -2.94 -1.01
CA TYR A 46 -13.29 -4.13 -1.49
C TYR A 46 -12.98 -5.12 -0.37
N LEU A 47 -12.39 -4.66 0.75
CA LEU A 47 -12.06 -5.51 1.90
C LEU A 47 -13.31 -6.17 2.49
N LEU A 48 -14.39 -5.41 2.65
CA LEU A 48 -15.66 -5.92 3.17
C LEU A 48 -16.28 -6.98 2.27
N MET A 49 -16.24 -6.77 0.95
CA MET A 49 -16.91 -7.66 -0.01
C MET A 49 -16.12 -8.92 -0.34
N ASN A 50 -14.79 -8.90 -0.22
CA ASN A 50 -13.93 -9.98 -0.71
C ASN A 50 -13.15 -10.70 0.39
N VAL A 51 -13.05 -10.13 1.59
CA VAL A 51 -12.17 -10.66 2.66
C VAL A 51 -12.93 -10.80 3.98
N GLY A 52 -13.42 -9.70 4.54
CA GLY A 52 -14.17 -9.76 5.80
C GLY A 52 -14.35 -8.43 6.51
N ASN A 53 -15.23 -8.44 7.51
CA ASN A 53 -15.66 -7.25 8.27
C ASN A 53 -14.66 -6.80 9.35
N MET A 54 -13.66 -7.62 9.69
CA MET A 54 -12.61 -7.27 10.66
C MET A 54 -11.51 -6.38 10.07
N LEU A 55 -11.58 -6.14 8.75
CA LEU A 55 -10.58 -5.40 8.00
C LEU A 55 -11.05 -3.96 7.74
N SER A 56 -10.09 -3.04 7.68
CA SER A 56 -10.34 -1.63 7.44
C SER A 56 -9.20 -0.95 6.69
N ALA A 57 -9.56 0.00 5.83
CA ALA A 57 -8.63 0.85 5.11
C ALA A 57 -8.13 2.00 6.01
N GLY A 58 -6.83 2.26 5.93
CA GLY A 58 -6.12 3.36 6.56
C GLY A 58 -6.13 4.64 5.74
N GLU A 59 -5.32 5.60 6.18
CA GLU A 59 -5.17 6.86 5.45
C GLU A 59 -4.31 6.65 4.19
N PRO A 60 -4.79 7.01 2.99
CA PRO A 60 -4.04 6.83 1.76
C PRO A 60 -2.85 7.76 1.64
N VAL A 61 -1.79 7.27 1.03
CA VAL A 61 -0.65 8.09 0.60
C VAL A 61 -0.48 7.99 -0.91
N LEU A 62 -0.03 9.08 -1.53
CA LEU A 62 0.26 9.09 -2.97
C LEU A 62 1.54 8.30 -3.24
N SER A 63 1.46 7.30 -4.13
CA SER A 63 2.64 6.60 -4.65
C SER A 63 2.94 7.09 -6.07
N LEU A 64 4.15 7.61 -6.28
CA LEU A 64 4.63 8.10 -7.58
C LEU A 64 5.52 7.06 -8.29
N ARG A 65 5.01 5.84 -8.46
CA ARG A 65 5.66 4.79 -9.30
C ARG A 65 5.30 5.00 -10.78
N ASN A 66 5.56 4.01 -11.65
CA ASN A 66 5.31 4.07 -13.10
C ASN A 66 3.91 4.56 -13.44
N ARG A 67 2.94 4.12 -12.64
CA ARG A 67 1.57 4.61 -12.66
C ARG A 67 1.24 5.12 -11.26
N PRO A 68 0.95 6.42 -11.09
CA PRO A 68 0.53 6.94 -9.80
C PRO A 68 -0.72 6.22 -9.28
N TYR A 69 -0.69 5.81 -8.01
CA TYR A 69 -1.80 5.17 -7.31
C TYR A 69 -1.90 5.67 -5.87
N TRP A 70 -3.08 5.54 -5.28
CA TRP A 70 -3.26 5.70 -3.84
C TRP A 70 -2.89 4.41 -3.14
N LYS A 71 -1.89 4.49 -2.27
CA LYS A 71 -1.46 3.36 -1.44
C LYS A 71 -2.23 3.43 -0.13
N VAL A 72 -3.13 2.48 0.08
CA VAL A 72 -4.09 2.48 1.18
C VAL A 72 -3.75 1.36 2.16
N PRO A 73 -3.28 1.65 3.38
CA PRO A 73 -2.97 0.63 4.36
C PRO A 73 -4.19 -0.25 4.70
N ILE A 74 -3.96 -1.55 4.89
CA ILE A 74 -4.95 -2.50 5.37
C ILE A 74 -4.66 -2.78 6.85
N TYR A 75 -5.69 -2.64 7.68
CA TYR A 75 -5.63 -2.97 9.09
C TYR A 75 -6.62 -4.07 9.44
N CYS A 76 -6.18 -5.05 10.23
CA CYS A 76 -7.05 -6.04 10.86
C CYS A 76 -7.26 -5.66 12.33
N ALA A 77 -8.51 -5.69 12.78
CA ALA A 77 -8.84 -5.55 14.20
C ALA A 77 -8.85 -6.92 14.88
N PHE A 78 -8.22 -7.02 16.05
CA PHE A 78 -8.21 -8.20 16.89
C PHE A 78 -8.81 -7.86 18.27
N PRO A 79 -10.14 -7.99 18.44
CA PRO A 79 -10.84 -7.55 19.65
C PRO A 79 -10.35 -8.22 20.93
N GLU A 80 -10.02 -9.51 20.85
CA GLU A 80 -9.51 -10.32 21.97
C GLU A 80 -8.22 -9.72 22.56
N PHE A 81 -7.37 -9.16 21.70
CA PHE A 81 -6.14 -8.47 22.10
C PHE A 81 -6.32 -6.96 22.29
N LYS A 82 -7.51 -6.41 22.02
CA LYS A 82 -7.77 -4.95 21.92
C LYS A 82 -6.76 -4.21 21.03
N ARG A 83 -6.34 -4.87 19.95
CA ARG A 83 -5.30 -4.37 19.03
C ARG A 83 -5.83 -4.23 17.61
N ARG A 84 -5.13 -3.39 16.85
CA ARG A 84 -5.35 -3.21 15.42
C ARG A 84 -3.99 -3.20 14.75
N GLU A 85 -3.73 -4.18 13.89
CA GLU A 85 -2.43 -4.34 13.24
C GLU A 85 -2.53 -4.02 11.76
N LYS A 86 -1.48 -3.40 11.22
CA LYS A 86 -1.34 -3.21 9.78
C LYS A 86 -0.85 -4.52 9.17
N ILE A 87 -1.63 -5.09 8.24
CA ILE A 87 -1.33 -6.39 7.63
C ILE A 87 -0.96 -6.30 6.15
N GLY A 88 -1.13 -5.12 5.54
CA GLY A 88 -0.87 -4.90 4.13
C GLY A 88 -1.21 -3.50 3.66
N GLU A 89 -1.27 -3.34 2.34
CA GLU A 89 -1.59 -2.12 1.62
C GLU A 89 -2.26 -2.48 0.28
N LEU A 90 -3.38 -1.83 -0.05
CA LEU A 90 -4.02 -1.88 -1.37
C LEU A 90 -3.55 -0.71 -2.23
N ALA A 91 -3.22 -0.98 -3.47
CA ALA A 91 -3.06 0.05 -4.50
C ALA A 91 -4.42 0.36 -5.13
N VAL A 92 -4.79 1.63 -5.18
CA VAL A 92 -6.03 2.11 -5.81
C VAL A 92 -5.71 3.08 -6.92
N ASP A 93 -6.18 2.78 -8.13
CA ASP A 93 -5.93 3.62 -9.30
C ASP A 93 -6.50 5.03 -9.13
N MET A 94 -5.70 6.06 -9.43
CA MET A 94 -6.08 7.47 -9.21
C MET A 94 -7.13 8.00 -10.19
N ASN A 95 -7.41 7.25 -11.27
CA ASN A 95 -8.33 7.69 -12.32
C ASN A 95 -9.66 6.93 -12.27
N SER A 96 -9.61 5.61 -12.07
CA SER A 96 -10.77 4.71 -12.08
C SER A 96 -11.25 4.31 -10.69
N GLY A 97 -10.37 4.36 -9.68
CA GLY A 97 -10.68 3.91 -8.33
C GLY A 97 -10.68 2.40 -8.17
N ALA A 98 -10.24 1.67 -9.20
CA ALA A 98 -10.09 0.22 -9.15
C ALA A 98 -8.94 -0.20 -8.22
N ILE A 99 -9.09 -1.35 -7.56
CA ILE A 99 -8.03 -1.98 -6.79
C ILE A 99 -7.06 -2.65 -7.77
N LEU A 100 -5.78 -2.29 -7.68
CA LEU A 100 -4.69 -2.82 -8.50
C LEU A 100 -3.97 -3.89 -7.68
N LEU A 101 -4.48 -5.13 -7.72
CA LEU A 101 -3.99 -6.23 -6.89
C LEU A 101 -2.53 -6.59 -7.19
N GLU A 102 -2.10 -6.46 -8.43
CA GLU A 102 -0.72 -6.66 -8.86
C GLU A 102 0.27 -5.62 -8.29
N GLN A 103 -0.25 -4.50 -7.79
CA GLN A 103 0.51 -3.43 -7.12
C GLN A 103 0.25 -3.39 -5.61
N SER A 104 -0.61 -4.29 -5.11
CA SER A 104 -0.97 -4.40 -3.70
C SER A 104 -0.10 -5.44 -3.00
N PHE A 105 -0.01 -5.33 -1.68
CA PHE A 105 0.62 -6.35 -0.85
C PHE A 105 -0.19 -6.53 0.44
N PRO A 106 -0.82 -7.68 0.66
CA PRO A 106 -0.84 -8.87 -0.21
C PRO A 106 -1.60 -8.69 -1.53
N SER A 107 -1.38 -9.61 -2.48
CA SER A 107 -1.83 -9.46 -3.87
C SER A 107 -3.17 -10.13 -4.18
N SER A 108 -3.80 -10.77 -3.20
CA SER A 108 -5.12 -11.41 -3.35
C SER A 108 -5.89 -11.44 -2.02
N PRO A 109 -7.22 -11.60 -2.05
CA PRO A 109 -8.04 -11.76 -0.84
C PRO A 109 -7.52 -12.86 0.10
N GLN A 110 -7.20 -14.04 -0.44
CA GLN A 110 -6.74 -15.19 0.34
C GLN A 110 -5.40 -14.92 1.02
N GLU A 111 -4.51 -14.16 0.38
CA GLU A 111 -3.27 -13.74 1.03
C GLU A 111 -3.49 -12.66 2.09
N ILE A 112 -4.48 -11.79 1.94
CA ILE A 112 -4.88 -10.84 2.98
C ILE A 112 -5.39 -11.60 4.22
N GLU A 113 -6.21 -12.62 4.03
CA GLU A 113 -6.66 -13.51 5.12
C GLU A 113 -5.47 -14.18 5.80
N ARG A 114 -4.58 -14.81 5.02
CA ARG A 114 -3.36 -15.44 5.54
C ARG A 114 -2.49 -14.47 6.33
N HIS A 115 -2.38 -13.21 5.91
CA HIS A 115 -1.64 -12.19 6.66
C HIS A 115 -2.34 -11.79 7.96
N ALA A 116 -3.67 -11.79 8.00
CA ALA A 116 -4.43 -11.59 9.23
C ALA A 116 -4.22 -12.76 10.21
N GLU A 117 -4.19 -14.00 9.72
CA GLU A 117 -3.91 -15.21 10.53
C GLU A 117 -2.49 -15.15 11.12
N ILE A 118 -1.47 -14.84 10.30
CA ILE A 118 -0.09 -14.69 10.78
C ILE A 118 0.00 -13.61 11.87
N ALA A 119 -0.69 -12.49 11.70
CA ALA A 119 -0.72 -11.43 12.70
C ALA A 119 -1.44 -11.88 13.99
N TYR A 120 -2.51 -12.67 13.88
CA TYR A 120 -3.20 -13.25 15.04
C TYR A 120 -2.31 -14.21 15.82
N ASP A 121 -1.61 -15.12 15.13
CA ASP A 121 -0.72 -16.10 15.75
C ASP A 121 0.44 -15.42 16.49
N ALA A 122 1.00 -14.37 15.89
CA ALA A 122 2.05 -13.56 16.51
C ALA A 122 1.56 -12.88 17.81
N LEU A 123 0.33 -12.36 17.81
CA LEU A 123 -0.27 -11.76 19.01
C LEU A 123 -0.55 -12.81 20.09
N THR A 124 -1.05 -13.98 19.70
CA THR A 124 -1.31 -15.10 20.60
C THR A 124 -0.02 -15.54 21.28
N ALA A 125 1.06 -15.76 20.52
CA ALA A 125 2.37 -16.13 21.05
C ALA A 125 2.94 -15.05 22.00
N SER A 126 2.76 -13.77 21.66
CA SER A 126 3.18 -12.66 22.52
C SER A 126 2.38 -12.58 23.83
N SER A 127 1.11 -13.00 23.83
CA SER A 127 0.25 -12.97 25.02
C SER A 127 0.49 -14.15 25.96
N ALA A 128 0.92 -15.30 25.45
CA ALA A 128 1.21 -16.50 26.23
C ALA A 128 2.58 -16.45 26.96
N GLY A 129 3.47 -15.55 26.55
CA GLY A 129 4.78 -15.35 27.19
C GLY A 129 4.83 -14.27 28.28
N ALA A 130 3.68 -13.66 28.61
CA ALA A 130 3.54 -12.63 29.64
C ALA A 130 2.79 -13.18 30.86
#